data_AF-A0A951AW00-F1
#
_entry.id   AF-A0A951AW00-F1
#
_cell.length_a   1.000
_cell.length_b   1.000
_cell.length_c   1.000
_cell.angle_alpha   90.00
_cell.angle_beta   90.00
_cell.angle_gamma   90.00
#
_symmetry.space_group_name_H-M   'P 1'
#
loop_
_entity.id
_entity.type
_entity.pdbx_description
1 polymer ?
#
loop_
_entity_poly.entity_id
_entity_poly.type
_entity_poly.pdbx_seq_one_letter_code
_entity_poly.pdbx_strand_id
1 'polypeptide(L)'
;MSRSGRLLLCSLLLAAAFGGAAAAPARDVDARRAMRKAETARAAQLAAQREAAERAAAAAAEGARLARDRVAAAARLREAERATQATADRMAAFARQRQEAQKQLDALAQDLGPMLPLMQRLTNDPAETMLAIPAAPDDALRGVLVLGGLARQAENEAAALRRSQAALDEATAALRSEAPKLAAAEAAQAKEASALDRQIAAAQATRQGAE
;
A
#
# COMPACT_ATOMS: atom_id res chain seq x y z
N MET A 1 -38.96 1.54 69.27
CA MET A 1 -38.98 2.92 69.83
C MET A 1 -39.82 3.77 68.89
N SER A 2 -41.12 3.89 69.16
CA SER A 2 -41.79 5.08 69.76
C SER A 2 -42.11 6.11 68.66
N ARG A 3 -43.34 6.52 68.30
CA ARG A 3 -44.64 6.73 68.99
C ARG A 3 -45.75 6.75 67.92
N SER A 4 -46.92 6.13 68.13
CA SER A 4 -48.19 6.76 68.60
C SER A 4 -48.75 7.82 67.61
N GLY A 5 -50.01 7.80 67.15
CA GLY A 5 -51.23 7.40 67.84
C GLY A 5 -52.44 7.20 66.89
N ARG A 6 -53.56 6.90 67.52
CA ARG A 6 -54.72 6.14 67.06
C ARG A 6 -55.99 6.98 67.30
N LEU A 7 -57.03 6.76 66.50
CA LEU A 7 -58.47 7.03 66.79
C LEU A 7 -58.84 8.54 66.81
N LEU A 8 -60.02 9.05 66.47
CA LEU A 8 -61.44 8.67 66.64
C LEU A 8 -62.25 9.49 65.59
N LEU A 9 -63.17 8.91 64.82
CA LEU A 9 -64.64 8.89 65.02
C LEU A 9 -65.42 10.17 64.64
N CYS A 10 -66.59 9.93 64.03
CA CYS A 10 -67.77 10.80 64.00
C CYS A 10 -67.66 12.07 63.15
N SER A 11 -68.65 12.56 62.42
CA SER A 11 -70.08 12.29 62.29
C SER A 11 -70.53 13.25 61.19
N LEU A 12 -71.24 12.78 60.16
CA LEU A 12 -72.71 12.79 60.13
C LEU A 12 -73.28 14.10 59.51
N LEU A 13 -74.01 13.89 58.42
CA LEU A 13 -75.22 14.60 57.98
C LEU A 13 -75.12 15.97 57.30
N LEU A 14 -75.67 15.93 56.07
CA LEU A 14 -76.82 16.72 55.59
C LEU A 14 -76.54 17.87 54.61
N ALA A 15 -77.15 17.68 53.44
CA ALA A 15 -77.92 18.68 52.69
C ALA A 15 -77.21 19.95 52.20
N ALA A 16 -76.97 19.99 50.90
CA ALA A 16 -77.45 21.05 50.02
C ALA A 16 -77.46 20.49 48.60
N ALA A 17 -78.63 20.11 48.09
CA ALA A 17 -79.51 21.01 47.34
C ALA A 17 -78.98 21.27 45.92
N PHE A 18 -79.62 20.56 44.98
CA PHE A 18 -79.94 20.96 43.62
C PHE A 18 -79.54 22.40 43.25
N GLY A 19 -78.59 22.54 42.34
CA GLY A 19 -78.22 23.82 41.76
C GLY A 19 -77.56 23.64 40.40
N GLY A 20 -78.25 24.07 39.34
CA GLY A 20 -77.59 24.50 38.10
C GLY A 20 -77.37 23.44 37.01
N ALA A 21 -78.45 22.99 36.39
CA ALA A 21 -78.40 22.53 35.00
C ALA A 21 -78.16 23.74 34.07
N ALA A 22 -76.90 24.19 33.95
CA ALA A 22 -76.45 25.17 32.94
C ALA A 22 -74.90 25.19 32.82
N ALA A 23 -74.23 24.06 32.64
CA ALA A 23 -72.78 23.99 32.40
C ALA A 23 -72.38 23.15 31.16
N ALA A 24 -73.35 22.87 30.28
CA ALA A 24 -73.15 22.06 29.08
C ALA A 24 -72.36 22.78 27.94
N PRO A 25 -72.53 24.09 27.65
CA PRO A 25 -71.87 24.68 26.48
C PRO A 25 -70.37 24.97 26.71
N ALA A 26 -69.94 25.26 27.95
CA ALA A 26 -68.53 25.54 28.26
C ALA A 26 -67.64 24.28 28.15
N ARG A 27 -68.14 23.12 28.61
CA ARG A 27 -67.42 21.84 28.54
C ARG A 27 -67.19 21.34 27.11
N ASP A 28 -68.13 21.59 26.19
CA ASP A 28 -67.98 21.21 24.77
C ASP A 28 -66.92 22.07 24.06
N VAL A 29 -66.86 23.38 24.37
CA VAL A 29 -65.83 24.28 23.83
C VAL A 29 -64.42 23.90 24.31
N ASP A 30 -64.28 23.52 25.58
CA ASP A 30 -63.00 23.05 26.14
C ASP A 30 -62.58 21.69 25.58
N ALA A 31 -63.51 20.75 25.39
CA ALA A 31 -63.25 19.46 24.77
C ALA A 31 -62.77 19.62 23.32
N ARG A 32 -63.42 20.48 22.52
CA ARG A 32 -63.00 20.79 21.14
C ARG A 32 -61.64 21.47 21.09
N ARG A 33 -61.35 22.35 22.04
CA ARG A 33 -60.04 23.01 22.17
C ARG A 33 -58.93 22.00 22.54
N ALA A 34 -59.21 21.07 23.45
CA ALA A 34 -58.28 20.02 23.83
C ALA A 34 -58.00 19.05 22.67
N MET A 35 -59.03 18.66 21.91
CA MET A 35 -58.88 17.84 20.71
C MET A 35 -58.01 18.52 19.64
N ARG A 36 -58.27 19.79 19.32
CA ARG A 36 -57.46 20.56 18.35
C ARG A 36 -56.00 20.67 18.80
N LYS A 37 -55.75 20.90 20.10
CA LYS A 37 -54.39 20.92 20.65
C LYS A 37 -53.69 19.56 20.49
N ALA A 38 -54.40 18.46 20.79
CA ALA A 38 -53.87 17.11 20.62
C ALA A 38 -53.57 16.79 19.15
N GLU A 39 -54.42 17.21 18.21
CA GLU A 39 -54.20 17.07 16.77
C GLU A 39 -52.97 17.86 16.31
N THR A 40 -52.83 19.12 16.74
CA THR A 40 -51.64 19.93 16.41
C THR A 40 -50.36 19.35 16.98
N ALA A 41 -50.39 18.82 18.21
CA ALA A 41 -49.24 18.18 18.84
C ALA A 41 -48.84 16.89 18.10
N ARG A 42 -49.82 16.06 17.70
CA ARG A 42 -49.57 14.87 16.88
C ARG A 42 -49.01 15.23 15.51
N ALA A 43 -49.56 16.24 14.85
CA ALA A 43 -49.05 16.71 13.56
C ALA A 43 -47.60 17.21 13.66
N ALA A 44 -47.29 18.00 14.70
CA ALA A 44 -45.93 18.46 14.98
C ALA A 44 -44.97 17.30 15.29
N GLN A 45 -45.41 16.31 16.06
CA GLN A 45 -44.60 15.12 16.38
C GLN A 45 -44.33 14.27 15.13
N LEU A 46 -45.33 14.09 14.26
CA LEU A 46 -45.14 13.39 12.98
C LEU A 46 -44.20 14.15 12.05
N ALA A 47 -44.31 15.48 11.98
CA ALA A 47 -43.39 16.30 11.21
C ALA A 47 -41.95 16.18 11.73
N ALA A 48 -41.75 16.27 13.05
CA ALA A 48 -40.45 16.10 13.68
C ALA A 48 -39.86 14.69 13.46
N GLN A 49 -40.68 13.65 13.52
CA GLN A 49 -40.24 12.28 13.21
C GLN A 49 -39.82 12.12 11.74
N ARG A 50 -40.57 12.70 10.79
CA ARG A 50 -40.21 12.68 9.37
C ARG A 50 -38.90 13.40 9.12
N GLU A 51 -38.74 14.60 9.68
CA GLU A 51 -37.50 15.37 9.54
C GLU A 51 -36.29 14.63 10.16
N ALA A 52 -36.47 14.03 11.33
CA ALA A 52 -35.42 13.21 11.95
C ALA A 52 -35.08 11.97 11.10
N ALA A 53 -36.08 11.31 10.52
CA ALA A 53 -35.88 10.17 9.63
C ALA A 53 -35.16 10.57 8.33
N GLU A 54 -35.51 11.72 7.73
CA GLU A 54 -34.83 12.27 6.55
C GLU A 54 -33.38 12.63 6.85
N ARG A 55 -33.11 13.29 8.00
CA ARG A 55 -31.74 13.59 8.46
C ARG A 55 -30.93 12.32 8.71
N ALA A 56 -31.52 11.31 9.34
CA ALA A 56 -30.88 10.02 9.56
C ALA A 56 -30.57 9.29 8.23
N ALA A 57 -31.51 9.30 7.27
CA ALA A 57 -31.32 8.71 5.95
C ALA A 57 -30.21 9.42 5.17
N ALA A 58 -30.18 10.76 5.18
CA ALA A 58 -29.13 11.55 4.55
C ALA A 58 -27.74 11.26 5.16
N ALA A 59 -27.65 11.20 6.50
CA ALA A 59 -26.41 10.87 7.20
C ALA A 59 -25.94 9.44 6.88
N ALA A 60 -26.86 8.47 6.80
CA ALA A 60 -26.53 7.09 6.42
C ALA A 60 -26.03 6.99 4.98
N ALA A 61 -26.66 7.70 4.04
CA ALA A 61 -26.25 7.73 2.64
C ALA A 61 -24.85 8.33 2.48
N GLU A 62 -24.57 9.44 3.17
CA GLU A 62 -23.25 10.07 3.18
C GLU A 62 -22.19 9.18 3.83
N GLY A 63 -22.52 8.53 4.96
CA GLY A 63 -21.65 7.55 5.60
C GLY A 63 -21.30 6.38 4.67
N ALA A 64 -22.28 5.87 3.92
CA ALA A 64 -22.06 4.83 2.92
C ALA A 64 -21.18 5.30 1.75
N ARG A 65 -21.35 6.55 1.29
CA ARG A 65 -20.51 7.16 0.26
C ARG A 65 -19.05 7.26 0.72
N LEU A 66 -18.81 7.82 1.91
CA LEU A 66 -17.47 7.94 2.49
C LEU A 66 -16.80 6.57 2.71
N ALA A 67 -17.56 5.56 3.14
CA ALA A 67 -17.05 4.20 3.28
C ALA A 67 -16.58 3.63 1.94
N ARG A 68 -17.38 3.80 0.86
CA ARG A 68 -16.98 3.39 -0.50
C ARG A 68 -15.74 4.13 -0.98
N ASP A 69 -15.68 5.45 -0.75
CA ASP A 69 -14.54 6.29 -1.15
C ASP A 69 -13.24 5.84 -0.47
N ARG A 70 -13.29 5.49 0.83
CA ARG A 70 -12.13 4.94 1.56
C ARG A 70 -11.69 3.57 1.05
N VAL A 71 -12.64 2.67 0.76
CA VAL A 71 -12.31 1.36 0.18
C VAL A 71 -11.63 1.54 -1.18
N ALA A 72 -12.12 2.45 -2.02
CA ALA A 72 -11.50 2.77 -3.30
C ALA A 72 -10.12 3.42 -3.15
N ALA A 73 -9.93 4.32 -2.18
CA ALA A 73 -8.62 4.91 -1.89
C ALA A 73 -7.61 3.87 -1.38
N ALA A 74 -8.01 3.00 -0.46
CA ALA A 74 -7.18 1.90 0.02
C ALA A 74 -6.83 0.91 -1.09
N ALA A 75 -7.75 0.65 -2.04
CA ALA A 75 -7.48 -0.18 -3.21
C ALA A 75 -6.42 0.46 -4.13
N ARG A 76 -6.52 1.77 -4.38
CA ARG A 76 -5.50 2.51 -5.16
C ARG A 76 -4.13 2.50 -4.50
N LEU A 77 -4.07 2.68 -3.17
CA LEU A 77 -2.82 2.59 -2.42
C LEU A 77 -2.17 1.21 -2.54
N ARG A 78 -2.94 0.12 -2.34
CA ARG A 78 -2.43 -1.24 -2.51
C ARG A 78 -1.91 -1.52 -3.92
N GLU A 79 -2.55 -0.95 -4.93
CA GLU A 79 -2.08 -1.10 -6.32
C GLU A 79 -0.77 -0.36 -6.55
N ALA A 80 -0.63 0.86 -6.00
CA ALA A 80 0.63 1.61 -6.04
C ALA A 80 1.77 0.90 -5.28
N GLU A 81 1.48 0.28 -4.14
CA GLU A 81 2.42 -0.55 -3.38
C GLU A 81 2.90 -1.75 -4.20
N ARG A 82 1.98 -2.47 -4.85
CA ARG A 82 2.33 -3.60 -5.73
C ARG A 82 3.20 -3.17 -6.90
N ALA A 83 2.88 -2.05 -7.54
CA ALA A 83 3.67 -1.52 -8.65
C ALA A 83 5.10 -1.13 -8.20
N THR A 84 5.22 -0.55 -7.01
CA THR A 84 6.51 -0.21 -6.39
C THR A 84 7.31 -1.47 -6.09
N GLN A 85 6.69 -2.46 -5.42
CA GLN A 85 7.33 -3.74 -5.11
C GLN A 85 7.79 -4.47 -6.38
N ALA A 86 6.95 -4.55 -7.42
CA ALA A 86 7.31 -5.19 -8.67
C ALA A 86 8.49 -4.51 -9.37
N THR A 87 8.65 -3.19 -9.21
CA THR A 87 9.80 -2.45 -9.75
C THR A 87 11.05 -2.68 -8.91
N ALA A 88 10.93 -2.68 -7.58
CA ALA A 88 12.01 -3.04 -6.67
C ALA A 88 12.53 -4.47 -6.91
N ASP A 89 11.63 -5.43 -7.11
CA ASP A 89 11.98 -6.83 -7.39
C ASP A 89 12.76 -6.97 -8.71
N ARG A 90 12.35 -6.24 -9.76
CA ARG A 90 13.08 -6.18 -11.03
C ARG A 90 14.47 -5.58 -10.86
N MET A 91 14.60 -4.49 -10.11
CA MET A 91 15.91 -3.92 -9.79
C MET A 91 16.79 -4.89 -9.00
N ALA A 92 16.24 -5.61 -8.03
CA ALA A 92 16.97 -6.63 -7.27
C ALA A 92 17.42 -7.80 -8.16
N ALA A 93 16.62 -8.19 -9.15
CA ALA A 93 17.01 -9.18 -10.16
C ALA A 93 18.20 -8.69 -11.01
N PHE A 94 18.14 -7.48 -11.56
CA PHE A 94 19.25 -6.91 -12.33
C PHE A 94 20.51 -6.70 -11.49
N ALA A 95 20.38 -6.31 -10.22
CA ALA A 95 21.51 -6.19 -9.30
C ALA A 95 22.21 -7.53 -9.06
N ARG A 96 21.45 -8.62 -8.92
CA ARG A 96 22.00 -9.98 -8.81
C ARG A 96 22.70 -10.41 -10.10
N GLN A 97 22.09 -10.15 -11.26
CA GLN A 97 22.71 -10.43 -12.56
C GLN A 97 24.03 -9.68 -12.73
N ARG A 98 24.07 -8.39 -12.36
CA ARG A 98 25.28 -7.58 -12.40
C ARG A 98 26.37 -8.15 -11.48
N GLN A 99 26.01 -8.55 -10.26
CA GLN A 99 26.96 -9.13 -9.31
C GLN A 99 27.53 -10.46 -9.83
N GLU A 100 26.69 -11.31 -10.42
CA GLU A 100 27.14 -12.58 -10.99
C GLU A 100 28.06 -12.37 -12.19
N ALA A 101 27.70 -11.48 -13.11
CA ALA A 101 28.56 -11.10 -14.23
C ALA A 101 29.91 -10.53 -13.76
N GLN A 102 29.91 -9.70 -12.71
CA GLN A 102 31.15 -9.18 -12.13
C GLN A 102 32.02 -10.29 -11.55
N LYS A 103 31.44 -11.24 -10.80
CA LYS A 103 32.20 -12.38 -10.26
C LYS A 103 32.84 -13.22 -11.36
N GLN A 104 32.11 -13.45 -12.46
CA GLN A 104 32.63 -14.19 -13.61
C GLN A 104 33.80 -13.45 -14.27
N LEU A 105 33.71 -12.12 -14.40
CA LEU A 105 34.81 -11.30 -14.88
C LEU A 105 36.03 -11.33 -13.95
N ASP A 106 35.81 -11.25 -12.64
CA ASP A 106 36.89 -11.29 -11.66
C ASP A 106 37.59 -12.66 -11.66
N ALA A 107 36.83 -13.75 -11.77
CA ALA A 107 37.38 -15.10 -11.90
C ALA A 107 38.21 -15.26 -13.18
N LEU A 108 37.68 -14.80 -14.33
CA LEU A 108 38.42 -14.81 -15.59
C LEU A 108 39.70 -13.98 -15.52
N ALA A 109 39.66 -12.83 -14.85
CA ALA A 109 40.84 -11.98 -14.67
C ALA A 109 41.90 -12.64 -13.78
N GLN A 110 41.48 -13.37 -12.74
CA GLN A 110 42.40 -14.13 -11.87
C GLN A 110 43.04 -15.32 -12.60
N ASP A 111 42.26 -16.03 -13.42
CA ASP A 111 42.75 -17.18 -14.19
C ASP A 111 43.71 -16.74 -15.31
N LEU A 112 43.36 -15.69 -16.05
CA LEU A 112 44.14 -15.20 -17.19
C LEU A 112 45.36 -14.36 -16.79
N GLY A 113 45.27 -13.61 -15.69
CA GLY A 113 46.28 -12.63 -15.27
C GLY A 113 47.72 -13.17 -15.26
N PRO A 114 47.98 -14.33 -14.64
CA PRO A 114 49.31 -14.94 -14.63
C PRO A 114 49.83 -15.38 -16.01
N MET A 115 48.93 -15.68 -16.95
CA MET A 115 49.30 -16.18 -18.29
C MET A 115 49.54 -15.06 -19.30
N LEU A 116 49.01 -13.86 -19.08
CA LEU A 116 49.11 -12.73 -20.01
C LEU A 116 50.57 -12.37 -20.39
N PRO A 117 51.55 -12.30 -19.48
CA PRO A 117 52.92 -11.97 -19.87
C PRO A 117 53.54 -13.03 -20.80
N LEU A 118 53.19 -14.30 -20.60
CA LEU A 118 53.66 -15.40 -21.45
C LEU A 118 53.03 -15.33 -22.84
N MET A 119 51.71 -15.10 -22.91
CA MET A 119 51.00 -14.88 -24.17
C MET A 119 51.57 -13.68 -24.94
N GLN A 120 51.89 -12.59 -24.25
CA GLN A 120 52.46 -11.39 -24.85
C GLN A 120 53.84 -11.68 -25.46
N ARG A 121 54.73 -12.37 -24.73
CA ARG A 121 56.05 -12.77 -25.25
C ARG A 121 55.95 -13.73 -26.43
N LEU A 122 55.06 -14.73 -26.35
CA LEU A 122 54.81 -15.66 -27.46
C LEU A 122 54.30 -14.95 -28.72
N THR A 123 53.50 -13.89 -28.56
CA THR A 123 52.99 -13.11 -29.70
C THR A 123 54.04 -12.20 -30.31
N ASN A 124 54.88 -11.58 -29.47
CA ASN A 124 55.89 -10.62 -29.92
C ASN A 124 57.15 -11.29 -30.48
N ASP A 125 57.63 -12.36 -29.83
CA ASP A 125 58.92 -12.99 -30.09
C ASP A 125 58.79 -14.53 -30.20
N PRO A 126 57.96 -15.06 -31.12
CA PRO A 126 57.65 -16.50 -31.18
C PRO A 126 58.90 -17.33 -31.52
N ALA A 127 59.74 -16.84 -32.44
CA ALA A 127 60.95 -17.54 -32.88
C ALA A 127 62.02 -17.56 -31.78
N GLU A 128 62.28 -16.43 -31.11
CA GLU A 128 63.21 -16.35 -30.00
C GLU A 128 62.75 -17.21 -28.81
N THR A 129 61.44 -17.25 -28.55
CA THR A 129 60.87 -18.07 -27.47
C THR A 129 60.97 -19.57 -27.77
N MET A 130 60.84 -19.98 -29.04
CA MET A 130 60.97 -21.39 -29.46
C MET A 130 62.42 -21.85 -29.59
N LEU A 131 63.31 -21.01 -30.13
CA LEU A 131 64.71 -21.35 -30.40
C LEU A 131 65.58 -21.35 -29.14
N ALA A 132 65.13 -20.72 -28.06
CA ALA A 132 65.83 -20.72 -26.78
C ALA A 132 65.79 -22.07 -26.04
N ILE A 133 64.95 -23.03 -26.48
CA ILE A 133 64.81 -24.34 -25.84
C ILE A 133 65.51 -25.40 -26.69
N PRO A 134 66.65 -25.97 -26.24
CA PRO A 134 67.26 -27.10 -26.92
C PRO A 134 66.41 -28.35 -26.69
N ALA A 135 65.51 -28.65 -27.61
CA ALA A 135 64.62 -29.81 -27.57
C ALA A 135 64.83 -30.73 -28.78
N ALA A 136 64.58 -32.03 -28.61
CA ALA A 136 64.60 -32.98 -29.72
C ALA A 136 63.47 -32.63 -30.74
N PRO A 137 63.61 -33.00 -32.03
CA PRO A 137 62.62 -32.67 -33.07
C PRO A 137 61.18 -33.09 -32.74
N ASP A 138 61.01 -34.26 -32.11
CA ASP A 138 59.70 -34.75 -31.67
C ASP A 138 59.08 -33.90 -30.56
N ASP A 139 59.90 -33.35 -29.66
CA ASP A 139 59.44 -32.48 -28.58
C ASP A 139 59.05 -31.08 -29.10
N ALA A 140 59.73 -30.59 -30.14
CA ALA A 140 59.36 -29.35 -30.82
C ALA A 140 57.98 -29.45 -31.49
N LEU A 141 57.68 -30.56 -32.18
CA LEU A 141 56.36 -30.83 -32.76
C LEU A 141 55.26 -30.90 -31.70
N ARG A 142 55.53 -31.55 -30.55
CA ARG A 142 54.59 -31.56 -29.42
C ARG A 142 54.36 -30.16 -28.85
N GLY A 143 55.42 -29.36 -28.71
CA GLY A 143 55.33 -27.97 -28.25
C GLY A 143 54.41 -27.11 -29.14
N VAL A 144 54.53 -27.23 -30.46
CA VAL A 144 53.65 -26.52 -31.41
C VAL A 144 52.19 -26.96 -31.26
N LEU A 145 51.91 -28.25 -31.06
CA LEU A 145 50.55 -28.75 -30.83
C LEU A 145 49.96 -28.23 -29.51
N VAL A 146 50.76 -28.19 -28.44
CA VAL A 146 50.35 -27.62 -27.14
C VAL A 146 49.99 -26.14 -27.28
N LEU A 147 50.82 -25.36 -27.97
CA LEU A 147 50.53 -23.95 -28.23
C LEU A 147 49.27 -23.75 -29.08
N GLY A 148 49.03 -24.60 -30.08
CA GLY A 148 47.77 -24.58 -30.83
C GLY A 148 46.55 -24.94 -29.98
N GLY A 149 46.72 -25.74 -28.94
CA GLY A 149 45.71 -25.98 -27.91
C GLY A 149 45.44 -24.73 -27.06
N LEU A 150 46.50 -24.13 -26.53
CA LEU A 150 46.45 -22.94 -25.68
C LEU A 150 45.86 -21.72 -26.42
N ALA A 151 46.19 -21.53 -27.70
CA ALA A 151 45.64 -20.46 -28.52
C ALA A 151 44.11 -20.57 -28.65
N ARG A 152 43.60 -21.78 -28.94
CA ARG A 152 42.15 -22.03 -29.00
C ARG A 152 41.47 -21.84 -27.64
N GLN A 153 42.13 -22.24 -26.56
CA GLN A 153 41.62 -21.99 -25.21
C GLN A 153 41.52 -20.48 -24.92
N ALA A 154 42.55 -19.70 -25.27
CA ALA A 154 42.57 -18.25 -25.11
C ALA A 154 41.46 -17.55 -25.92
N GLU A 155 41.20 -18.01 -27.15
CA GLU A 155 40.10 -17.51 -27.98
C GLU A 155 38.74 -17.73 -27.31
N ASN A 156 38.54 -18.92 -26.71
CA ASN A 156 37.31 -19.25 -25.99
C ASN A 156 37.15 -18.39 -24.73
N GLU A 157 38.21 -18.18 -23.97
CA GLU A 157 38.24 -17.35 -22.77
C GLU A 157 38.00 -15.87 -23.11
N ALA A 158 38.61 -15.35 -24.18
CA ALA A 158 38.36 -14.00 -24.68
C ALA A 158 36.89 -13.82 -25.13
N ALA A 159 36.30 -14.83 -25.77
CA ALA A 159 34.89 -14.82 -26.11
C ALA A 159 33.98 -14.85 -24.86
N ALA A 160 34.36 -15.62 -23.83
CA ALA A 160 33.65 -15.65 -22.55
C ALA A 160 33.73 -14.29 -21.82
N LEU A 161 34.90 -13.64 -21.83
CA LEU A 161 35.10 -12.32 -21.26
C LEU A 161 34.20 -11.28 -21.94
N ARG A 162 34.18 -11.23 -23.27
CA ARG A 162 33.30 -10.31 -24.03
C ARG A 162 31.83 -10.52 -23.71
N ARG A 163 31.37 -11.77 -23.61
CA ARG A 163 29.98 -12.07 -23.21
C ARG A 163 29.66 -11.59 -21.80
N SER A 164 30.58 -11.80 -20.86
CA SER A 164 30.40 -11.40 -19.47
C SER A 164 30.39 -9.87 -19.30
N GLN A 165 31.24 -9.16 -20.05
CA GLN A 165 31.22 -7.69 -20.12
C GLN A 165 29.90 -7.16 -20.69
N ALA A 166 29.43 -7.73 -21.80
CA ALA A 166 28.15 -7.34 -22.39
C ALA A 166 26.99 -7.56 -21.41
N ALA A 167 26.98 -8.68 -20.67
CA ALA A 167 25.96 -8.96 -19.66
C ALA A 167 26.03 -7.97 -18.47
N LEU A 168 27.23 -7.57 -18.05
CA LEU A 168 27.41 -6.56 -17.01
C LEU A 168 26.89 -5.18 -17.45
N ASP A 169 27.22 -4.78 -18.67
CA ASP A 169 26.79 -3.51 -19.26
C ASP A 169 25.28 -3.45 -19.44
N GLU A 170 24.68 -4.54 -19.95
CA GLU A 170 23.23 -4.69 -20.09
C GLU A 170 22.52 -4.58 -18.74
N ALA A 171 22.94 -5.34 -17.73
CA ALA A 171 22.35 -5.29 -16.39
C ALA A 171 22.51 -3.90 -15.75
N THR A 172 23.64 -3.23 -15.99
CA THR A 172 23.89 -1.88 -15.49
C THR A 172 23.01 -0.84 -16.18
N ALA A 173 22.83 -0.95 -17.50
CA ALA A 173 21.92 -0.10 -18.26
C ALA A 173 20.46 -0.31 -17.82
N ALA A 174 20.05 -1.57 -17.63
CA ALA A 174 18.72 -1.92 -17.13
C ALA A 174 18.46 -1.29 -15.75
N LEU A 175 19.39 -1.39 -14.80
CA LEU A 175 19.30 -0.73 -13.50
C LEU A 175 19.14 0.79 -13.60
N ARG A 176 19.94 1.46 -14.44
CA ARG A 176 19.80 2.92 -14.64
C ARG A 176 18.45 3.28 -15.23
N SER A 177 17.89 2.43 -16.10
CA SER A 177 16.59 2.68 -16.73
C SER A 177 15.40 2.44 -15.80
N GLU A 178 15.54 1.55 -14.81
CA GLU A 178 14.49 1.26 -13.83
C GLU A 178 14.49 2.25 -12.65
N ALA A 179 15.65 2.82 -12.29
CA ALA A 179 15.75 3.81 -11.20
C ALA A 179 14.71 4.95 -11.26
N PRO A 180 14.50 5.66 -12.39
CA PRO A 180 13.46 6.69 -12.46
C PRO A 180 12.03 6.12 -12.37
N LYS A 181 11.81 4.87 -12.80
CA LYS A 181 10.50 4.20 -12.68
C LYS A 181 10.17 3.88 -11.23
N LEU A 182 11.16 3.43 -10.46
CA LEU A 182 11.01 3.21 -9.01
C LEU A 182 10.68 4.53 -8.31
N ALA A 183 11.46 5.59 -8.56
CA ALA A 183 11.20 6.90 -7.96
C ALA A 183 9.79 7.44 -8.30
N ALA A 184 9.33 7.24 -9.53
CA ALA A 184 7.97 7.61 -9.94
C ALA A 184 6.89 6.76 -9.23
N ALA A 185 7.12 5.46 -9.05
CA ALA A 185 6.22 4.56 -8.34
C ALA A 185 6.12 4.93 -6.84
N GLU A 186 7.26 5.17 -6.20
CA GLU A 186 7.33 5.62 -4.79
C GLU A 186 6.62 6.97 -4.60
N ALA A 187 6.80 7.92 -5.53
CA ALA A 187 6.10 9.20 -5.48
C ALA A 187 4.58 9.04 -5.63
N ALA A 188 4.13 8.13 -6.52
CA ALA A 188 2.72 7.82 -6.69
C ALA A 188 2.13 7.14 -5.44
N GLN A 189 2.84 6.18 -4.84
CA GLN A 189 2.47 5.54 -3.59
C GLN A 189 2.33 6.56 -2.45
N ALA A 190 3.33 7.43 -2.27
CA ALA A 190 3.31 8.47 -1.24
C ALA A 190 2.13 9.43 -1.41
N LYS A 191 1.79 9.78 -2.66
CA LYS A 191 0.61 10.61 -2.98
C LYS A 191 -0.70 9.93 -2.58
N GLU A 192 -0.88 8.65 -2.91
CA GLU A 192 -2.09 7.91 -2.54
C GLU A 192 -2.19 7.70 -1.02
N ALA A 193 -1.06 7.42 -0.34
CA ALA A 193 -1.00 7.31 1.12
C ALA A 193 -1.44 8.63 1.79
N SER A 194 -0.83 9.75 1.38
CA SER A 194 -1.21 11.08 1.88
C SER A 194 -2.68 11.43 1.62
N ALA A 195 -3.22 11.01 0.47
CA ALA A 195 -4.64 11.21 0.16
C ALA A 195 -5.54 10.41 1.12
N LEU A 196 -5.21 9.15 1.40
CA LEU A 196 -5.95 8.32 2.35
C LEU A 196 -5.88 8.86 3.78
N ASP A 197 -4.69 9.28 4.23
CA ASP A 197 -4.50 9.86 5.57
C ASP A 197 -5.37 11.10 5.78
N ARG A 198 -5.43 11.99 4.79
CA ARG A 198 -6.32 13.17 4.84
C ARG A 198 -7.80 12.78 4.91
N GLN A 199 -8.22 11.74 4.20
CA GLN A 199 -9.61 11.25 4.28
C GLN A 199 -9.94 10.67 5.65
N ILE A 200 -8.99 9.96 6.27
CA ILE A 200 -9.15 9.41 7.62
C ILE A 200 -9.23 10.54 8.64
N ALA A 201 -8.29 11.49 8.59
CA ALA A 201 -8.25 12.64 9.50
C ALA A 201 -9.52 13.51 9.40
N ALA A 202 -9.96 13.83 8.17
CA ALA A 202 -11.19 14.61 7.96
C ALA A 202 -12.41 13.93 8.59
N ALA A 203 -12.52 12.61 8.45
CA ALA A 203 -13.64 11.89 9.02
C ALA A 203 -13.58 11.74 10.55
N GLN A 204 -12.39 11.67 11.13
CA GLN A 204 -12.22 11.70 12.59
C GLN A 204 -12.65 13.07 13.15
N ALA A 205 -12.27 14.17 12.47
CA ALA A 205 -12.67 15.51 12.85
C ALA A 205 -14.20 15.72 12.78
N THR A 206 -14.88 15.22 11.74
CA THR A 206 -16.34 15.26 11.66
C THR A 206 -17.01 14.50 12.81
N ARG A 207 -16.43 13.38 13.24
CA ARG A 207 -16.98 12.57 14.34
C ARG A 207 -16.84 13.27 15.69
N GLN A 208 -15.67 13.84 15.96
CA GLN A 208 -15.41 14.59 17.20
C GLN A 208 -16.23 15.88 17.32
N GLY A 209 -16.56 16.54 16.20
CA GLY A 209 -17.43 17.71 16.21
C GLY A 209 -18.92 17.40 16.33
N ALA A 210 -19.31 16.13 16.25
CA ALA A 210 -20.70 15.67 16.38
C ALA A 210 -21.00 15.02 17.75
N GLU A 211 -19.97 14.76 18.56
CA GLU A 211 -20.04 14.33 19.97
C GLU A 211 -20.05 15.54 20.91
#